data_AF-A0A7V5Q9E9-F1
#
_entry.id   AF-A0A7V5Q9E9-F1
#
_cell.length_a   1.000
_cell.length_b   1.000
_cell.length_c   1.000
_cell.angle_alpha   90.00
_cell.angle_beta   90.00
_cell.angle_gamma   90.00
#
_symmetry.space_group_name_H-M   'P 1'
#
loop_
_entity.id
_entity.type
_entity.pdbx_description
1 polymer ?
#
loop_
_entity_poly.entity_id
_entity_poly.type
_entity_poly.pdbx_seq_one_letter_code
_entity_poly.pdbx_strand_id
1 'polypeptide(L)'
;MARIEQDVGDIPFWREKTLEEMDKSEWESLCDGCARCCLLQLIDDETGALAVTSVACSLLDSQSCSCTDYERREFRIIGCLRLTPQLVRSLDWLPVTCAYRLLAEGHD
;
A
#
# COMPACT_ATOMS: atom_id res chain seq x y z
N MET A 1 22.48 25.14 -22.43
CA MET A 1 23.03 23.76 -22.39
C MET A 1 22.81 23.19 -21.00
N ALA A 2 21.57 22.83 -20.67
CA ALA A 2 21.30 22.01 -19.49
C ALA A 2 21.41 20.55 -19.95
N ARG A 3 22.45 19.86 -19.50
CA ARG A 3 22.62 18.43 -19.73
C ARG A 3 21.48 17.73 -19.00
N ILE A 4 20.70 16.98 -19.77
CA ILE A 4 19.76 16.00 -19.27
C ILE A 4 20.64 14.84 -18.80
N GLU A 5 20.93 14.77 -17.50
CA GLU A 5 21.51 13.57 -16.89
C GLU A 5 20.42 12.51 -16.87
N GLN A 6 20.48 11.61 -17.85
CA GLN A 6 19.63 10.44 -17.92
C GLN A 6 20.21 9.39 -16.97
N ASP A 7 19.38 8.94 -16.04
CA ASP A 7 19.67 7.88 -15.08
C ASP A 7 19.94 6.57 -15.83
N VAL A 8 21.22 6.19 -15.90
CA VAL A 8 21.68 4.93 -16.49
C VAL A 8 21.78 3.91 -15.36
N GLY A 9 20.81 2.99 -15.32
CA GLY A 9 21.11 1.60 -14.95
C GLY A 9 21.28 1.26 -13.47
N ASP A 10 20.69 2.01 -12.54
CA ASP A 10 20.57 1.51 -11.16
C ASP A 10 19.43 0.47 -11.05
N ILE A 11 19.76 -0.68 -10.47
CA ILE A 11 18.78 -1.70 -10.14
C ILE A 11 17.87 -1.11 -9.05
N PRO A 12 16.54 -1.12 -9.19
CA PRO A 12 15.67 -0.64 -8.14
C PRO A 12 15.91 -1.38 -6.82
N PHE A 13 15.90 -0.67 -5.69
CA PHE A 13 16.22 -1.25 -4.39
C PHE A 13 15.34 -2.45 -4.03
N TRP A 14 14.09 -2.51 -4.51
CA TRP A 14 13.17 -3.63 -4.27
C TRP A 14 13.53 -4.91 -5.03
N ARG A 15 14.46 -4.84 -5.99
CA ARG A 15 15.07 -6.02 -6.62
C ARG A 15 16.33 -6.50 -5.88
N GLU A 16 16.96 -5.64 -5.09
CA GLU A 16 18.17 -5.96 -4.32
C GLU A 16 17.87 -6.36 -2.88
N LYS A 17 16.79 -5.81 -2.30
CA LYS A 17 16.35 -6.04 -0.93
C LYS A 17 15.10 -6.90 -0.89
N THR A 18 15.05 -7.81 0.08
CA THR A 18 13.79 -8.40 0.53
C THR A 18 12.89 -7.36 1.19
N LEU A 19 11.59 -7.63 1.27
CA LEU A 19 10.64 -6.72 1.90
C LEU A 19 10.98 -6.43 3.37
N GLU A 20 11.59 -7.39 4.07
CA GLU A 20 12.05 -7.27 5.46
C GLU A 20 13.30 -6.41 5.64
N GLU A 21 14.10 -6.23 4.59
CA GLU A 21 15.32 -5.42 4.60
C GLU A 21 15.05 -3.94 4.30
N MET A 22 13.85 -3.63 3.80
CA MET A 22 13.44 -2.26 3.51
C MET A 22 13.25 -1.48 4.81
N ASP A 23 13.81 -0.28 4.85
CA ASP A 23 13.45 0.66 5.91
C ASP A 23 12.04 1.22 5.70
N LYS A 24 11.55 1.99 6.68
CA LYS A 24 10.21 2.58 6.62
C LYS A 24 10.04 3.49 5.40
N SER A 25 11.05 4.27 5.03
CA SER A 25 10.96 5.21 3.91
C SER A 25 10.89 4.46 2.59
N GLU A 26 11.75 3.46 2.42
CA GLU A 26 11.76 2.59 1.24
C GLU A 26 10.44 1.86 1.09
N TRP A 27 9.94 1.24 2.17
CA TRP A 27 8.66 0.55 2.18
C TRP A 27 7.51 1.48 1.79
N GLU A 28 7.37 2.62 2.46
CA GLU A 28 6.27 3.56 2.20
C GLU A 28 6.36 4.19 0.79
N SER A 29 7.56 4.27 0.20
CA SER A 29 7.75 4.76 -1.17
C SER A 29 7.22 3.82 -2.26
N LEU A 30 6.96 2.55 -1.92
CA LEU A 30 6.33 1.60 -2.83
C LEU A 30 4.85 1.93 -3.08
N CYS A 31 4.21 2.67 -2.17
CA CYS A 31 2.81 3.04 -2.32
C CYS A 31 2.58 3.93 -3.54
N ASP A 32 1.75 3.48 -4.47
CA ASP A 32 1.37 4.23 -5.68
C ASP A 32 0.23 5.25 -5.45
N GLY A 33 -0.23 5.40 -4.21
CA GLY A 33 -1.28 6.37 -3.86
C GLY A 33 -2.67 6.01 -4.39
N CYS A 34 -2.96 4.73 -4.68
CA CYS A 34 -4.25 4.32 -5.25
C CYS A 34 -5.46 4.38 -4.29
N ALA A 35 -5.25 4.66 -3.00
CA ALA A 35 -6.27 4.73 -1.94
C ALA A 35 -7.14 3.47 -1.73
N ARG A 36 -6.85 2.34 -2.39
CA ARG A 36 -7.68 1.13 -2.30
C ARG A 36 -7.66 0.49 -0.91
N CYS A 37 -6.57 0.63 -0.16
CA CYS A 37 -6.49 0.21 1.24
C CYS A 37 -7.22 1.16 2.22
N CYS A 38 -7.66 2.35 1.77
CA CYS A 38 -8.45 3.30 2.56
C CYS A 38 -9.97 3.07 2.44
N LEU A 39 -10.39 2.14 1.58
CA LEU A 39 -11.79 1.77 1.41
C LEU A 39 -12.23 0.82 2.52
N LEU A 40 -13.46 0.97 2.99
CA LEU A 40 -14.02 0.13 4.03
C LEU A 40 -14.16 -1.30 3.52
N GLN A 41 -13.72 -2.23 4.36
CA GLN A 41 -13.81 -3.66 4.14
C GLN A 41 -14.91 -4.22 5.02
N LEU A 42 -15.78 -5.05 4.44
CA LEU A 42 -16.83 -5.76 5.15
C LEU A 42 -16.48 -7.23 5.13
N ILE A 43 -16.57 -7.87 6.29
CA ILE A 43 -16.40 -9.31 6.44
C ILE A 43 -17.76 -9.87 6.83
N ASP A 44 -18.24 -10.82 6.05
CA ASP A 44 -19.43 -11.60 6.38
C ASP A 44 -19.15 -12.46 7.62
N ASP A 45 -19.97 -12.36 8.65
CA ASP A 45 -19.76 -13.03 9.94
C ASP A 45 -20.08 -14.53 9.92
N GLU A 46 -20.85 -14.99 8.93
CA GLU A 46 -21.19 -16.40 8.76
C GLU A 46 -20.18 -17.12 7.87
N THR A 47 -19.79 -16.51 6.75
CA THR A 47 -18.94 -17.14 5.72
C THR A 47 -17.48 -16.69 5.76
N GLY A 48 -17.17 -15.59 6.43
CA GLY A 48 -15.84 -14.95 6.38
C GLY A 48 -15.51 -14.30 5.04
N ALA A 49 -16.50 -14.14 4.14
CA ALA A 49 -16.27 -13.54 2.83
C ALA A 49 -15.97 -12.05 2.98
N LEU A 50 -14.94 -11.57 2.28
CA LEU A 50 -14.52 -10.17 2.31
C LEU A 50 -15.03 -9.41 1.09
N ALA A 51 -15.70 -8.29 1.33
CA ALA A 51 -16.10 -7.33 0.30
C ALA A 51 -15.42 -5.98 0.53
N VAL A 52 -14.73 -5.47 -0.50
CA VAL A 52 -14.21 -4.10 -0.50
C VAL A 52 -15.29 -3.18 -1.07
N THR A 53 -15.65 -2.13 -0.32
CA THR A 53 -16.70 -1.19 -0.73
C THR A 53 -16.13 -0.03 -1.56
N SER A 54 -17.00 0.84 -2.08
CA SER A 54 -16.61 2.15 -2.64
C SER A 54 -16.66 3.28 -1.60
N VAL A 55 -16.81 2.96 -0.31
CA VAL A 55 -16.89 3.94 0.78
C VAL A 55 -15.50 4.08 1.39
N ALA A 56 -14.96 5.30 1.41
CA ALA A 56 -13.67 5.59 2.01
C ALA A 56 -13.78 5.89 3.51
N CYS A 57 -12.66 5.73 4.23
CA CYS A 57 -12.55 6.23 5.60
C CYS A 57 -12.58 7.77 5.65
N SER A 58 -12.87 8.33 6.83
CA SER A 58 -12.99 9.79 7.00
C SER A 58 -11.69 10.57 6.90
N LEU A 59 -10.53 9.89 6.80
CA LEU A 59 -9.23 10.54 6.60
C LEU A 59 -8.79 10.60 5.14
N LEU A 60 -9.49 9.94 4.21
CA LEU A 60 -9.11 9.99 2.80
C LEU A 60 -9.54 11.32 2.17
N ASP A 61 -8.59 12.04 1.57
CA ASP A 61 -8.90 13.07 0.59
C ASP A 61 -9.10 12.41 -0.78
N SER A 62 -10.35 12.38 -1.24
CA SER A 62 -10.74 11.79 -2.53
C SER A 62 -10.16 12.49 -3.77
N GLN A 63 -9.72 13.75 -3.66
CA GLN A 63 -9.14 14.47 -4.80
C GLN A 63 -7.67 14.09 -5.02
N SER A 64 -6.91 13.96 -3.93
CA SER A 64 -5.49 13.61 -3.96
C SER A 64 -5.21 12.12 -3.78
N CYS A 65 -6.24 11.32 -3.45
CA CYS A 65 -6.12 9.91 -3.06
C CYS A 65 -5.14 9.68 -1.89
N SER A 66 -5.01 10.68 -1.01
CA SER A 66 -4.05 10.67 0.09
C SER A 66 -4.74 10.73 1.45
N CYS A 67 -4.09 10.14 2.46
CA CYS A 67 -4.59 10.20 3.83
C CYS A 67 -4.17 11.53 4.48
N THR A 68 -5.14 12.27 5.00
CA THR A 68 -4.94 13.57 5.64
C THR A 68 -4.23 13.51 6.99
N ASP A 69 -4.18 12.35 7.64
CA ASP A 69 -3.48 12.10 8.92
C ASP A 69 -2.82 10.71 8.91
N TYR A 70 -1.95 10.47 7.91
CA TYR A 70 -1.35 9.15 7.68
C TYR A 70 -0.58 8.63 8.89
N GLU A 71 0.14 9.50 9.61
CA GLU A 71 0.94 9.10 10.77
C GLU A 71 0.10 8.58 11.95
N ARG A 72 -1.11 9.11 12.14
CA ARG A 72 -1.99 8.75 13.27
C ARG A 72 -3.19 7.90 12.86
N ARG A 73 -3.24 7.44 11.61
CA ARG A 73 -4.39 6.76 11.00
C ARG A 73 -4.95 5.60 11.82
N GLU A 74 -4.09 4.75 12.39
CA GLU A 74 -4.49 3.58 13.17
C GLU A 74 -5.16 3.95 14.50
N PHE A 75 -4.80 5.11 15.05
CA PHE A 75 -5.43 5.65 16.26
C PHE A 75 -6.77 6.33 15.95
N ARG A 76 -6.88 6.94 14.76
CA ARG A 76 -8.06 7.73 14.35
C ARG A 76 -9.18 6.88 13.77
N ILE A 77 -8.83 5.80 13.06
CA ILE A 77 -9.76 4.97 12.30
C ILE A 77 -9.65 3.53 12.75
N ILE A 78 -10.73 3.03 13.34
CA ILE A 78 -10.87 1.61 13.67
C ILE A 78 -10.83 0.80 12.38
N GLY A 79 -9.97 -0.22 12.34
CA GLY A 79 -9.79 -1.06 11.16
C GLY A 79 -8.84 -0.49 10.11
N CYS A 80 -8.23 0.68 10.32
CA CYS A 80 -7.13 1.12 9.45
C CYS A 80 -5.90 0.24 9.72
N LEU A 81 -5.40 -0.43 8.68
CA LEU A 81 -4.30 -1.37 8.77
C LEU A 81 -2.99 -0.71 8.30
N ARG A 82 -1.91 -0.90 9.06
CA ARG A 82 -0.56 -0.66 8.56
C ARG A 82 -0.12 -1.87 7.75
N LEU A 83 0.05 -1.69 6.44
CA LEU A 83 0.61 -2.72 5.57
C LEU A 83 2.05 -2.97 5.97
N THR A 84 2.34 -4.17 6.48
CA THR A 84 3.70 -4.66 6.74
C THR A 84 4.03 -5.80 5.78
N PRO A 85 5.30 -6.12 5.54
CA PRO A 85 5.69 -7.27 4.71
C PRO A 85 4.99 -8.57 5.11
N GLN A 86 4.82 -8.82 6.41
CA GLN A 86 4.16 -10.03 6.90
C GLN A 86 2.65 -9.99 6.66
N LEU A 87 2.02 -8.83 6.90
CA LEU A 87 0.58 -8.68 6.71
C LEU A 87 0.22 -8.79 5.23
N VAL A 88 0.95 -8.14 4.33
CA VAL A 88 0.64 -8.15 2.90
C VAL A 88 0.61 -9.56 2.31
N ARG A 89 1.45 -10.47 2.81
CA ARG A 89 1.46 -11.88 2.39
C ARG A 89 0.25 -12.68 2.87
N SER A 90 -0.48 -12.20 3.87
CA SER A 90 -1.71 -12.84 4.37
C SER A 90 -3.00 -12.17 3.89
N LEU A 91 -2.93 -11.01 3.24
CA LEU A 91 -4.10 -10.32 2.69
C LEU A 91 -4.41 -10.85 1.29
N ASP A 92 -5.64 -11.31 1.09
CA ASP A 92 -6.16 -11.82 -0.18
C ASP A 92 -6.93 -10.77 -1.01
N TRP A 93 -7.25 -9.63 -0.40
CA TRP A 93 -8.15 -8.61 -0.95
C TRP A 93 -7.46 -7.39 -1.54
N LEU A 94 -6.14 -7.23 -1.34
CA LEU A 94 -5.40 -6.13 -1.95
C LEU A 94 -5.52 -6.24 -3.48
N PRO A 95 -5.72 -5.13 -4.20
CA PRO A 95 -5.77 -5.16 -5.66
C PRO A 95 -4.55 -5.86 -6.24
N VAL A 96 -4.72 -6.63 -7.32
CA VAL A 96 -3.61 -7.29 -8.03
C VAL A 96 -2.55 -6.30 -8.54
N THR A 97 -2.89 -5.01 -8.63
CA THR A 97 -1.99 -3.93 -9.02
C THR A 97 -1.31 -3.25 -7.83
N CYS A 98 -1.60 -3.65 -6.59
CA CYS A 98 -1.00 -3.03 -5.41
C CYS A 98 0.50 -3.37 -5.38
N ALA A 99 1.36 -2.35 -5.37
CA ALA A 99 2.81 -2.52 -5.38
C ALA A 99 3.33 -3.45 -4.28
N TYR A 100 2.79 -3.30 -3.05
CA TYR A 100 3.14 -4.20 -1.94
C TYR A 100 2.82 -5.66 -2.24
N ARG A 101 1.65 -5.92 -2.84
CA ARG A 101 1.21 -7.27 -3.20
C ARG A 101 2.06 -7.84 -4.33
N LEU A 102 2.28 -7.06 -5.39
CA LEU A 102 3.11 -7.46 -6.53
C LEU A 102 4.49 -7.90 -6.05
N LEU A 103 5.17 -7.08 -5.26
CA LEU A 103 6.51 -7.40 -4.75
C LEU A 103 6.49 -8.59 -3.78
N ALA A 104 5.45 -8.75 -2.97
CA ALA A 104 5.28 -9.92 -2.11
C ALA A 104 5.06 -11.23 -2.90
N GLU A 105 4.46 -11.14 -4.09
CA GLU A 105 4.26 -12.25 -5.03
C GLU A 105 5.46 -12.44 -5.99
N GLY A 106 6.47 -11.57 -5.94
CA GLY A 106 7.68 -11.64 -6.77
C GLY A 106 7.53 -11.00 -8.16
N HIS A 107 6.61 -10.06 -8.31
CA HIS A 107 6.33 -9.29 -9.53
C HIS A 107 6.85 -7.85 -9.44
N ASP A 108 7.19 -7.25 -10.58
CA ASP A 108 7.50 -5.82 -10.75
C ASP A 108 6.93 -5.23 -12.05
#